data_AF-A0A7X3GHL4-F1
#
_entry.id   AF-A0A7X3GHL4-F1
#
_cell.length_a   1.000
_cell.length_b   1.000
_cell.length_c   1.000
_cell.angle_alpha   90.00
_cell.angle_beta   90.00
_cell.angle_gamma   90.00
#
_symmetry.space_group_name_H-M   'P 1'
#
loop_
_entity.id
_entity.type
_entity.pdbx_description
1 polymer ?
#
loop_
_entity_poly.entity_id
_entity_poly.type
_entity_poly.pdbx_seq_one_letter_code
_entity_poly.pdbx_strand_id
1 'polypeptide(L)'
;MASGIEAWLQKRGVSVADVAEIVYTLQRPYNPDLTMEQCDESVRAVLVKREVQYVLYTGIALDELAERRLLPEPLQAIMENDESLYGVDETLALGITNVYGMIGLTSFGYLDKVKPGIIRQLNLKGERIHVFLDDLVAGLAAAASARIAHQDPKATRYDLPETN
;
A
#
# COMPACT_ATOMS: atom_id res chain seq x y z
N MET A 1 7.06 10.65 17.30
CA MET A 1 6.92 9.24 17.73
C MET A 1 6.24 8.52 16.58
N ALA A 2 6.87 7.46 16.06
CA ALA A 2 6.25 6.64 15.01
C ALA A 2 4.88 6.14 15.52
N SER A 3 3.84 6.21 14.70
CA SER A 3 2.54 5.62 15.05
C SER A 3 2.70 4.12 15.31
N GLY A 4 1.77 3.50 16.04
CA GLY A 4 1.86 2.07 16.39
C GLY A 4 2.06 1.16 15.17
N ILE A 5 1.46 1.52 14.02
CA ILE A 5 1.58 0.74 12.78
C ILE A 5 2.91 0.96 12.05
N GLU A 6 3.50 2.17 12.12
CA GLU A 6 4.83 2.41 11.55
C GLU A 6 5.89 1.54 12.22
N ALA A 7 5.76 1.28 13.53
CA ALA A 7 6.67 0.36 14.23
C ALA A 7 6.55 -1.09 13.71
N TRP A 8 5.35 -1.53 13.34
CA TRP A 8 5.13 -2.85 12.74
C TRP A 8 5.75 -2.94 11.34
N LEU A 9 5.53 -1.91 10.50
CA LEU A 9 6.16 -1.82 9.19
C LEU A 9 7.69 -1.83 9.29
N GLN A 10 8.27 -1.03 10.20
CA GLN A 10 9.71 -0.97 10.44
C GLN A 10 10.27 -2.32 10.89
N LYS A 11 9.57 -3.05 11.78
CA LYS A 11 9.97 -4.40 12.20
C LYS A 11 10.04 -5.36 11.02
N ARG A 12 9.14 -5.20 10.04
CA ARG A 12 9.14 -5.99 8.80
C ARG A 12 10.08 -5.45 7.72
N GLY A 13 10.79 -4.35 7.97
CA GLY A 13 11.80 -3.80 7.04
C GLY A 13 11.25 -2.75 6.07
N VAL A 14 10.08 -2.18 6.34
CA VAL A 14 9.45 -1.15 5.51
C VAL A 14 9.44 0.18 6.26
N SER A 15 10.04 1.22 5.68
CA SER A 15 9.94 2.58 6.17
C SER A 15 8.92 3.39 5.38
N VAL A 16 8.44 4.50 5.97
CA VAL A 16 7.55 5.44 5.26
C VAL A 16 8.25 6.03 4.03
N ALA A 17 9.57 6.25 4.10
CA ALA A 17 10.37 6.76 3.00
C ALA A 17 10.38 5.81 1.79
N ASP A 18 10.45 4.49 2.04
CA ASP A 18 10.40 3.49 0.96
C ASP A 18 9.08 3.55 0.19
N VAL A 19 7.97 3.75 0.91
CA VAL A 19 6.63 3.91 0.30
C VAL A 19 6.52 5.25 -0.42
N ALA A 20 7.06 6.32 0.17
CA ALA A 20 7.05 7.65 -0.42
C ALA A 20 7.83 7.71 -1.74
N GLU A 21 8.91 6.96 -1.90
CA GLU A 21 9.65 6.86 -3.15
C GLU A 21 8.81 6.26 -4.29
N ILE A 22 8.01 5.24 -3.98
CA ILE A 22 7.05 4.65 -4.93
C ILE A 22 6.00 5.68 -5.32
N VAL A 23 5.41 6.37 -4.33
CA VAL A 23 4.42 7.43 -4.56
C VAL A 23 5.00 8.54 -5.45
N TYR A 24 6.22 8.97 -5.16
CA TYR A 24 6.94 9.97 -5.96
C TYR A 24 7.08 9.52 -7.41
N THR A 25 7.53 8.28 -7.62
CA THR A 25 7.69 7.71 -8.96
C THR A 25 6.37 7.67 -9.73
N LEU A 26 5.26 7.30 -9.08
CA LEU A 26 3.94 7.27 -9.70
C LEU A 26 3.43 8.67 -10.08
N GLN A 27 3.64 9.66 -9.23
CA GLN A 27 3.02 10.99 -9.38
C GLN A 27 3.90 11.99 -10.14
N ARG A 28 5.22 11.80 -10.18
CA ARG A 28 6.17 12.72 -10.83
C ARG A 28 5.86 13.01 -12.31
N PRO A 29 5.38 12.04 -13.13
CA PRO A 29 4.99 12.32 -14.52
C PRO A 29 3.82 13.31 -14.66
N TYR A 30 2.96 13.42 -13.64
CA TYR A 30 1.77 14.27 -13.64
C TYR A 30 2.01 15.59 -12.89
N ASN A 31 2.86 15.56 -11.86
CA ASN A 31 3.21 16.72 -11.04
C ASN A 31 4.75 16.91 -10.96
N PRO A 32 5.35 17.70 -11.88
CA PRO A 32 6.78 18.00 -11.88
C PRO A 32 7.27 18.86 -10.71
N ASP A 33 6.37 19.40 -9.88
CA ASP A 33 6.74 20.20 -8.70
C ASP A 33 6.57 19.40 -7.40
N LEU A 34 6.13 18.13 -7.51
CA LEU A 34 5.99 17.23 -6.38
C LEU A 34 7.33 17.04 -5.67
N THR A 35 7.30 17.15 -4.34
CA THR A 35 8.45 16.93 -3.47
C THR A 35 8.33 15.61 -2.71
N MET A 36 9.46 15.05 -2.28
CA MET A 36 9.45 13.83 -1.46
C MET A 36 8.76 14.03 -0.11
N GLU A 37 8.83 15.25 0.46
CA GLU A 37 8.16 15.60 1.71
C GLU A 37 6.63 15.51 1.58
N GLN A 38 6.06 15.98 0.45
CA GLN A 38 4.64 15.82 0.16
C GLN A 38 4.23 14.35 0.00
N CYS A 39 5.13 13.50 -0.53
CA CYS A 39 4.90 12.06 -0.60
C CYS A 39 4.88 11.43 0.80
N ASP A 40 5.86 11.73 1.66
CA ASP A 40 5.91 11.25 3.05
C ASP A 40 4.67 11.69 3.84
N GLU A 41 4.28 12.97 3.72
CA GLU A 41 3.06 13.50 4.34
C GLU A 41 1.82 12.73 3.87
N SER A 42 1.71 12.46 2.57
CA SER A 42 0.59 11.71 2.01
C SER A 42 0.53 10.29 2.55
N VAL A 43 1.67 9.58 2.60
CA VAL A 43 1.72 8.21 3.18
C VAL A 43 1.30 8.24 4.64
N ARG A 44 1.80 9.18 5.45
CA ARG A 44 1.40 9.32 6.86
C ARG A 44 -0.09 9.65 7.00
N ALA A 45 -0.64 10.49 6.13
CA ALA A 45 -2.06 10.83 6.13
C ALA A 45 -2.96 9.62 5.81
N VAL A 46 -2.47 8.64 5.05
CA VAL A 46 -3.16 7.35 4.83
C VAL A 46 -3.00 6.45 6.06
N LEU A 47 -1.79 6.35 6.63
CA LEU A 47 -1.49 5.51 7.80
C LEU A 47 -2.27 5.89 9.07
N VAL A 48 -2.70 7.15 9.23
CA VAL A 48 -3.53 7.56 10.38
C VAL A 48 -4.98 7.11 10.29
N LYS A 49 -5.43 6.56 9.15
CA LYS A 49 -6.81 6.07 8.98
C LYS A 49 -6.97 4.72 9.68
N ARG A 50 -7.98 4.59 10.53
CA ARG A 50 -8.23 3.36 11.31
C ARG A 50 -8.42 2.13 10.43
N GLU A 51 -9.16 2.25 9.34
CA GLU A 51 -9.41 1.14 8.39
C GLU A 51 -8.09 0.63 7.79
N VAL A 52 -7.20 1.54 7.38
CA VAL A 52 -5.86 1.21 6.90
C VAL A 52 -5.04 0.51 7.98
N GLN A 53 -5.08 1.02 9.21
CA GLN A 53 -4.36 0.40 10.33
C GLN A 53 -4.84 -1.02 10.61
N TYR A 54 -6.15 -1.26 10.64
CA TYR A 54 -6.70 -2.59 10.90
C TYR A 54 -6.30 -3.60 9.82
N VAL A 55 -6.33 -3.16 8.56
CA VAL A 55 -5.87 -3.96 7.43
C VAL A 55 -4.39 -4.31 7.56
N LEU A 56 -3.53 -3.31 7.83
CA LEU A 56 -2.09 -3.53 7.99
C LEU A 56 -1.75 -4.43 9.19
N TYR A 57 -2.37 -4.21 10.36
CA TYR A 57 -2.16 -5.09 11.52
C TYR A 57 -2.56 -6.53 11.22
N THR A 58 -3.68 -6.73 10.53
CA THR A 58 -4.20 -8.07 10.22
C THR A 58 -3.26 -8.83 9.28
N GLY A 59 -2.89 -8.24 8.15
CA GLY A 59 -2.02 -8.93 7.19
C GLY A 59 -0.61 -9.17 7.73
N ILE A 60 -0.02 -8.18 8.42
CA ILE A 60 1.31 -8.36 9.04
C ILE A 60 1.27 -9.49 10.09
N ALA A 61 0.20 -9.58 10.89
CA ALA A 61 0.06 -10.66 11.86
C ALA A 61 -0.05 -12.04 11.19
N LEU A 62 -0.79 -12.16 10.08
CA LEU A 62 -0.89 -13.40 9.33
C LEU A 62 0.45 -13.84 8.75
N ASP A 63 1.21 -12.91 8.18
CA ASP A 63 2.58 -13.17 7.73
C ASP A 63 3.48 -13.66 8.88
N GLU A 64 3.45 -13.00 10.05
CA GLU A 64 4.26 -13.41 11.21
C GLU A 64 3.84 -14.78 11.78
N LEU A 65 2.53 -15.10 11.75
CA LEU A 65 2.02 -16.40 12.19
C LEU A 65 2.42 -17.51 11.22
N ALA A 66 2.37 -17.25 9.91
CA ALA A 66 2.86 -18.17 8.90
C ALA A 66 4.36 -18.43 9.09
N GLU A 67 5.16 -17.38 9.28
CA GLU A 67 6.62 -17.48 9.48
C GLU A 67 6.96 -18.33 10.72
N ARG A 68 6.13 -18.27 11.76
CA ARG A 68 6.27 -19.05 13.00
C ARG A 68 5.65 -20.45 12.94
N ARG A 69 5.05 -20.83 11.81
CA ARG A 69 4.30 -22.10 11.64
C ARG A 69 3.17 -22.31 12.63
N LEU A 70 2.41 -21.26 12.88
CA LEU A 70 1.30 -21.27 13.83
C LEU A 70 -0.08 -21.27 13.15
N LEU A 71 -0.14 -21.26 11.82
CA LEU A 71 -1.40 -21.35 11.10
C LEU A 71 -1.85 -22.82 10.97
N PRO A 72 -3.17 -23.09 10.94
CA PRO A 72 -3.67 -24.43 10.67
C PRO A 72 -3.45 -24.81 9.20
N GLU A 73 -3.34 -26.10 8.93
CA GLU A 73 -3.39 -26.61 7.56
C GLU A 73 -4.82 -26.54 6.98
N PRO A 74 -5.00 -26.26 5.68
CA PRO A 74 -3.97 -26.09 4.64
C PRO A 74 -3.42 -24.65 4.51
N LEU A 75 -3.86 -23.72 5.35
CA LEU A 75 -3.49 -22.30 5.23
C LEU A 75 -1.98 -22.08 5.43
N GLN A 76 -1.36 -22.82 6.35
CA GLN A 76 0.09 -22.77 6.55
C GLN A 76 0.85 -23.07 5.24
N ALA A 77 0.53 -24.18 4.58
CA ALA A 77 1.16 -24.53 3.30
C ALA A 77 0.86 -23.51 2.20
N ILE A 78 -0.36 -22.97 2.13
CA ILE A 78 -0.74 -21.93 1.15
C ILE A 78 0.16 -20.70 1.32
N MET A 79 0.33 -20.23 2.57
CA MET A 79 1.14 -19.07 2.91
C MET A 79 2.64 -19.30 2.68
N GLU A 80 3.19 -20.46 3.08
CA GLU A 80 4.61 -20.77 2.86
C GLU A 80 4.97 -20.89 1.38
N ASN A 81 4.03 -21.36 0.56
CA ASN A 81 4.24 -21.51 -0.87
C ASN A 81 3.98 -20.24 -1.66
N ASP A 82 3.35 -19.22 -1.06
CA ASP A 82 2.93 -18.01 -1.78
C ASP A 82 2.11 -18.41 -3.01
N GLU A 83 1.00 -19.13 -2.75
CA GLU A 83 0.20 -19.79 -3.77
C GLU A 83 -0.49 -18.77 -4.68
N SER A 84 -0.19 -18.85 -5.99
CA SER A 84 -0.64 -17.90 -7.01
C SER A 84 -2.16 -17.72 -7.17
N LEU A 85 -2.97 -18.65 -6.64
CA LEU A 85 -4.43 -18.57 -6.67
C LEU A 85 -5.04 -18.15 -5.31
N TYR A 86 -4.21 -17.95 -4.29
CA TYR A 86 -4.62 -17.34 -3.03
C TYR A 86 -4.68 -15.84 -3.24
N GLY A 87 -5.89 -15.28 -3.31
CA GLY A 87 -6.10 -13.85 -3.61
C GLY A 87 -6.63 -13.03 -2.42
N VAL A 88 -6.36 -13.48 -1.18
CA VAL A 88 -6.96 -12.92 0.04
C VAL A 88 -6.19 -11.69 0.52
N ASP A 89 -4.88 -11.73 0.33
CA ASP A 89 -3.90 -10.65 0.40
C ASP A 89 -4.30 -9.43 -0.43
N GLU A 90 -4.55 -9.57 -1.74
CA GLU A 90 -4.98 -8.43 -2.56
C GLU A 90 -6.38 -7.97 -2.14
N THR A 91 -7.28 -8.91 -1.83
CA THR A 91 -8.63 -8.58 -1.32
C THR A 91 -8.55 -7.75 -0.05
N LEU A 92 -7.60 -8.03 0.84
CA LEU A 92 -7.37 -7.27 2.06
C LEU A 92 -6.75 -5.90 1.73
N ALA A 93 -5.81 -5.83 0.78
CA ALA A 93 -5.22 -4.58 0.30
C ALA A 93 -6.25 -3.61 -0.32
N LEU A 94 -7.36 -4.12 -0.89
CA LEU A 94 -8.48 -3.29 -1.34
C LEU A 94 -9.08 -2.44 -0.21
N GLY A 95 -9.00 -2.90 1.04
CA GLY A 95 -9.42 -2.14 2.22
C GLY A 95 -8.62 -0.84 2.40
N ILE A 96 -7.36 -0.80 1.93
CA ILE A 96 -6.54 0.42 1.93
C ILE A 96 -6.93 1.32 0.75
N THR A 97 -7.02 0.75 -0.46
CA THR A 97 -7.26 1.55 -1.68
C THR A 97 -8.63 2.20 -1.69
N ASN A 98 -9.65 1.53 -1.14
CA ASN A 98 -11.03 2.04 -1.10
C ASN A 98 -11.17 3.35 -0.30
N VAL A 99 -10.25 3.64 0.62
CA VAL A 99 -10.24 4.90 1.38
C VAL A 99 -10.05 6.12 0.45
N TYR A 100 -9.40 5.94 -0.70
CA TYR A 100 -9.17 6.99 -1.71
C TYR A 100 -9.74 6.64 -3.10
N GLY A 101 -10.71 5.72 -3.14
CA GLY A 101 -11.53 5.43 -4.30
C GLY A 101 -10.80 4.77 -5.48
N MET A 102 -11.44 4.83 -6.65
CA MET A 102 -11.07 4.03 -7.84
C MET A 102 -9.69 4.39 -8.43
N ILE A 103 -9.19 5.61 -8.21
CA ILE A 103 -7.84 6.01 -8.64
C ILE A 103 -6.78 5.21 -7.87
N GLY A 104 -7.03 4.94 -6.59
CA GLY A 104 -6.18 4.07 -5.78
C GLY A 104 -6.22 2.64 -6.32
N LEU A 105 -7.39 2.13 -6.68
CA LEU A 105 -7.53 0.76 -7.19
C LEU A 105 -6.71 0.52 -8.47
N THR A 106 -6.77 1.43 -9.44
CA THR A 106 -6.03 1.27 -10.70
C THR A 106 -4.52 1.34 -10.48
N SER A 107 -4.07 2.22 -9.58
CA SER A 107 -2.66 2.33 -9.21
C SER A 107 -2.16 1.08 -8.49
N PHE A 108 -3.00 0.48 -7.62
CA PHE A 108 -2.68 -0.75 -6.91
C PHE A 108 -2.41 -1.91 -7.87
N GLY A 109 -3.33 -2.18 -8.80
CA GLY A 109 -3.13 -3.27 -9.78
C GLY A 109 -1.89 -3.09 -10.66
N TYR A 110 -1.47 -1.85 -10.92
CA TYR A 110 -0.19 -1.57 -11.58
C TYR A 110 1.01 -1.90 -10.68
N LEU A 111 0.97 -1.47 -9.41
CA LEU A 111 2.05 -1.67 -8.45
C LEU A 111 2.26 -3.14 -8.10
N ASP A 112 1.17 -3.89 -7.86
CA ASP A 112 1.23 -5.32 -7.60
C ASP A 112 1.87 -6.06 -8.79
N LYS A 113 1.49 -5.71 -10.02
CA LYS A 113 2.10 -6.33 -11.20
C LYS A 113 3.58 -6.00 -11.39
N VAL A 114 3.98 -4.75 -11.17
CA VAL A 114 5.35 -4.27 -11.48
C VAL A 114 6.32 -4.53 -10.32
N LYS A 115 5.83 -4.55 -9.09
CA LYS A 115 6.57 -4.68 -7.84
C LYS A 115 7.81 -3.75 -7.78
N PRO A 116 7.67 -2.41 -7.84
CA PRO A 116 8.80 -1.49 -7.78
C PRO A 116 9.34 -1.30 -6.36
N GLY A 117 10.59 -0.81 -6.25
CA GLY A 117 11.18 -0.38 -4.98
C GLY A 117 11.17 -1.47 -3.91
N ILE A 118 10.69 -1.13 -2.72
CA ILE A 118 10.59 -2.05 -1.57
C ILE A 118 9.65 -3.23 -1.83
N ILE A 119 8.60 -3.08 -2.65
CA ILE A 119 7.66 -4.18 -2.99
C ILE A 119 8.45 -5.32 -3.65
N ARG A 120 9.42 -5.01 -4.52
CA ARG A 120 10.29 -6.02 -5.12
C ARG A 120 11.05 -6.82 -4.07
N GLN A 121 11.57 -6.13 -3.05
CA GLN A 121 12.41 -6.75 -2.03
C GLN A 121 11.56 -7.67 -1.13
N LEU A 122 10.33 -7.25 -0.81
CA LEU A 122 9.38 -8.04 -0.05
C LEU A 122 8.94 -9.31 -0.80
N ASN A 123 8.75 -9.21 -2.12
CA ASN A 123 8.35 -10.34 -2.97
C ASN A 123 9.47 -11.37 -3.22
N LEU A 124 10.72 -11.10 -2.82
CA LEU A 124 11.78 -12.10 -2.94
C LEU A 124 11.62 -13.14 -1.84
N LYS A 125 11.41 -14.41 -2.23
CA LYS A 125 11.37 -15.52 -1.27
C LYS A 125 12.66 -15.58 -0.46
N GLY A 126 12.52 -15.61 0.85
CA GLY A 126 13.61 -15.63 1.81
C GLY A 126 13.20 -16.28 3.13
N GLU A 127 13.88 -15.93 4.21
CA GLU A 127 13.55 -16.45 5.55
C GLU A 127 12.26 -15.84 6.13
N ARG A 128 11.84 -14.68 5.63
CA ARG A 128 10.63 -13.99 6.06
C ARG A 128 9.48 -14.25 5.09
N ILE A 129 8.26 -14.33 5.63
CA ILE A 129 7.03 -14.46 4.85
C ILE A 129 6.38 -13.09 4.68
N HIS A 130 6.09 -12.72 3.44
CA HIS A 130 5.56 -11.41 3.03
C HIS A 130 4.41 -11.57 2.02
N VAL A 131 3.52 -12.53 2.23
CA VAL A 131 2.37 -12.78 1.34
C VAL A 131 1.39 -11.62 1.42
N PHE A 132 1.11 -11.10 2.61
CA PHE A 132 0.26 -9.91 2.73
C PHE A 132 1.05 -8.62 2.56
N LEU A 133 2.27 -8.55 3.09
CA LEU A 133 2.95 -7.27 3.28
C LEU A 133 3.28 -6.53 1.97
N ASP A 134 3.65 -7.22 0.89
CA ASP A 134 3.99 -6.56 -0.37
C ASP A 134 2.76 -5.91 -1.02
N ASP A 135 1.60 -6.59 -1.02
CA ASP A 135 0.32 -6.05 -1.45
C ASP A 135 -0.20 -4.92 -0.57
N LEU A 136 -0.04 -5.05 0.74
CA LEU A 136 -0.41 -3.99 1.67
C LEU A 136 0.41 -2.72 1.46
N VAL A 137 1.70 -2.86 1.16
CA VAL A 137 2.58 -1.74 0.81
C VAL A 137 2.21 -1.15 -0.55
N ALA A 138 1.86 -1.98 -1.54
CA ALA A 138 1.34 -1.55 -2.83
C ALA A 138 0.03 -0.75 -2.65
N GLY A 139 -0.91 -1.25 -1.85
CA GLY A 139 -2.17 -0.59 -1.53
C GLY A 139 -1.97 0.75 -0.81
N LEU A 140 -1.02 0.82 0.12
CA LEU A 140 -0.65 2.06 0.82
C LEU A 140 -0.07 3.11 -0.12
N ALA A 141 0.88 2.73 -0.99
CA ALA A 141 1.45 3.61 -1.99
C ALA A 141 0.37 4.10 -2.99
N ALA A 142 -0.51 3.21 -3.42
CA ALA A 142 -1.61 3.53 -4.32
C ALA A 142 -2.61 4.52 -3.70
N ALA A 143 -3.00 4.32 -2.43
CA ALA A 143 -3.86 5.24 -1.70
C ALA A 143 -3.21 6.62 -1.49
N ALA A 144 -1.92 6.65 -1.14
CA ALA A 144 -1.17 7.91 -0.96
C ALA A 144 -1.00 8.68 -2.28
N SER A 145 -0.80 7.95 -3.38
CA SER A 145 -0.77 8.47 -4.75
C SER A 145 -2.13 9.08 -5.14
N ALA A 146 -3.22 8.36 -4.89
CA ALA A 146 -4.58 8.86 -5.16
C ALA A 146 -4.92 10.11 -4.33
N ARG A 147 -4.50 10.17 -3.06
CA ARG A 147 -4.66 11.36 -2.22
C ARG A 147 -3.98 12.59 -2.84
N ILE A 148 -2.75 12.45 -3.36
CA ILE A 148 -2.04 13.54 -4.02
C ILE A 148 -2.78 13.98 -5.28
N ALA A 149 -3.22 13.02 -6.11
CA ALA A 149 -3.98 13.33 -7.33
C ALA A 149 -5.28 14.10 -7.04
N HIS A 150 -6.00 13.74 -5.98
CA HIS A 150 -7.21 14.45 -5.55
C HIS A 150 -6.94 15.88 -5.02
N GLN A 151 -5.71 16.18 -4.61
CA GLN A 151 -5.29 17.49 -4.13
C GLN A 151 -4.66 18.36 -5.22
N ASP A 152 -4.51 17.84 -6.45
CA ASP A 152 -3.89 18.60 -7.55
C ASP A 152 -4.79 19.79 -7.95
N PRO A 153 -4.31 21.05 -7.80
CA PRO A 153 -5.08 22.22 -8.19
C PRO A 153 -5.31 22.31 -9.71
N LYS A 154 -4.54 21.58 -10.53
CA LYS A 154 -4.74 21.46 -11.97
C LYS A 154 -5.87 20.50 -12.34
N ALA A 155 -6.39 19.73 -11.40
CA ALA A 155 -7.58 18.92 -11.63
C ALA A 155 -8.72 19.84 -12.09
N THR A 156 -9.24 19.56 -13.28
CA THR A 156 -10.13 20.47 -14.00
C THR A 156 -11.35 20.84 -13.17
N ARG A 157 -11.57 22.14 -12.95
CA ARG A 157 -12.89 22.67 -12.62
C ARG A 157 -13.64 22.83 -13.94
N TYR A 158 -14.75 22.13 -14.08
CA TYR A 158 -15.61 22.29 -15.24
C TYR A 158 -16.30 23.65 -15.13
N ASP A 159 -16.06 24.54 -16.08
CA ASP A 159 -16.83 25.78 -16.22
C ASP A 159 -18.25 25.40 -16.65
N LEU A 160 -19.15 25.27 -15.67
CA LEU A 160 -20.56 25.06 -15.94
C LEU A 160 -21.20 26.39 -16.35
N PRO A 161 -22.07 26.41 -17.37
CA PRO A 161 -22.85 27.61 -17.66
C PRO A 161 -23.68 27.99 -16.43
N GLU A 162 -23.77 29.29 -16.14
CA GLU A 162 -24.65 29.80 -15.08
C GLU A 162 -26.08 29.30 -15.35
N THR A 163 -26.66 28.60 -14.39
CA THR A 163 -28.06 28.17 -14.45
C THR A 163 -28.94 29.40 -14.29
N ASN A 164 -29.64 29.79 -15.37
CA ASN A 164 -30.71 30.79 -15.34
C ASN A 164 -31.85 30.41 -14.37
#